data_AF-A0A7U5GXU8-F1
#
_entry.id   AF-A0A7U5GXU8-F1
#
_cell.length_a   1.000
_cell.length_b   1.000
_cell.length_c   1.000
_cell.angle_alpha   90.00
_cell.angle_beta   90.00
_cell.angle_gamma   90.00
#
_symmetry.space_group_name_H-M   'P 1'
#
loop_
_entity.id
_entity.type
_entity.pdbx_description
1 polymer ?
#
loop_
_entity_poly.entity_id
_entity_poly.type
_entity_poly.pdbx_seq_one_letter_code
_entity_poly.pdbx_strand_id
1 'polypeptide(L)' 'MLHLSDQLLLYSYQQAQKLRLSHEFIQMLEREIQKRALESIKLSS' A
#
# COMPACT_ATOMS: atom_id res chain seq x y z
N MET A 1 -9.91 4.75 1.79
CA MET A 1 -8.57 5.01 1.20
C MET A 1 -8.55 6.14 0.16
N LEU A 2 -9.70 6.62 -0.32
CA LEU A 2 -9.81 7.58 -1.43
C LEU A 2 -9.14 8.96 -1.20
N HIS A 3 -8.61 9.24 0.00
CA HIS A 3 -7.91 10.48 0.34
C HIS A 3 -6.42 10.30 0.69
N LEU A 4 -5.88 9.07 0.62
CA LEU A 4 -4.46 8.86 0.82
C LEU A 4 -3.70 9.26 -0.44
N SER A 5 -2.63 10.04 -0.28
CA SER A 5 -1.64 10.20 -1.34
C SER A 5 -0.95 8.86 -1.62
N ASP A 6 -0.41 8.70 -2.82
CA ASP A 6 0.24 7.45 -3.22
C ASP A 6 1.46 7.12 -2.34
N GLN A 7 2.20 8.14 -1.93
CA GLN A 7 3.32 7.99 -0.99
C GLN A 7 2.85 7.47 0.38
N LEU A 8 1.75 8.02 0.92
CA LEU A 8 1.24 7.59 2.22
C LEU A 8 0.62 6.18 2.14
N LEU A 9 -0.04 5.85 1.04
CA LEU A 9 -0.56 4.52 0.75
C LEU A 9 0.56 3.45 0.77
N LEU A 10 1.65 3.70 0.03
CA LEU A 10 2.80 2.80 -0.03
C LEU A 10 3.49 2.66 1.33
N TYR A 11 3.66 3.79 2.05
CA TYR A 11 4.20 3.78 3.41
C TYR A 11 3.32 2.97 4.36
N SER A 12 2.00 3.20 4.36
CA SER A 12 1.05 2.47 5.20
C SER A 12 1.08 0.97 4.92
N TYR A 13 1.19 0.55 3.66
CA TYR A 13 1.34 -0.85 3.30
C TYR A 13 2.61 -1.47 3.88
N GLN A 14 3.76 -0.80 3.71
CA GLN A 14 5.02 -1.27 4.28
C GLN A 14 4.97 -1.37 5.81
N GLN A 15 4.35 -0.39 6.48
CA GLN A 15 4.22 -0.42 7.95
C GLN A 15 3.25 -1.51 8.40
N ALA A 16 2.14 -1.72 7.69
CA ALA A 16 1.18 -2.77 8.02
C ALA A 16 1.81 -4.17 7.95
N GLN A 17 2.68 -4.41 6.96
CA GLN A 17 3.48 -5.63 6.87
C GLN A 17 4.48 -5.77 8.03
N LYS A 18 5.24 -4.70 8.34
CA LYS A 18 6.24 -4.70 9.43
C LYS A 18 5.61 -4.97 10.81
N LEU A 19 4.45 -4.36 11.06
CA LEU A 19 3.71 -4.49 12.31
C LEU A 19 2.86 -5.78 12.37
N ARG A 20 2.85 -6.58 11.29
CA ARG A 20 2.04 -7.80 11.18
C ARG A 20 0.56 -7.55 11.50
N LEU A 21 0.01 -6.48 10.92
CA LEU A 21 -1.42 -6.18 11.04
C LEU A 21 -2.27 -7.26 10.37
N SER A 22 -3.59 -7.19 10.54
CA SER A 22 -4.50 -8.19 10.01
C SER A 22 -4.33 -8.36 8.50
N HIS A 23 -4.44 -9.60 8.05
CA HIS A 23 -4.29 -9.94 6.64
C HIS A 23 -5.31 -9.19 5.77
N GLU A 24 -6.55 -9.06 6.23
CA GLU A 24 -7.61 -8.31 5.55
C GLU A 24 -7.24 -6.84 5.34
N PHE A 25 -6.61 -6.21 6.34
CA PHE A 25 -6.17 -4.84 6.22
C PHE A 25 -5.06 -4.72 5.18
N ILE A 26 -4.06 -5.60 5.23
CA ILE A 26 -2.96 -5.61 4.26
C ILE A 26 -3.48 -5.83 2.82
N GLN A 27 -4.42 -6.76 2.64
CA GLN A 27 -5.06 -7.02 1.34
C GLN A 27 -5.84 -5.81 0.81
N MET A 28 -6.51 -5.06 1.71
CA MET A 28 -7.20 -3.82 1.31
C MET A 28 -6.20 -2.80 0.75
N LEU A 29 -5.02 -2.66 1.37
CA LEU A 29 -3.97 -1.76 0.88
C LEU A 29 -3.41 -2.25 -0.47
N GLU A 30 -3.16 -3.55 -0.62
CA GLU A 30 -2.69 -4.15 -1.89
C GLU A 30 -3.65 -3.88 -3.05
N ARG A 31 -4.95 -4.09 -2.83
CA ARG A 31 -5.97 -3.84 -3.86
C ARG A 31 -6.00 -2.37 -4.30
N GLU A 32 -5.81 -1.44 -3.37
CA GLU A 32 -5.77 -0.01 -3.71
C GLU A 32 -4.47 0.36 -4.44
N ILE A 33 -3.33 -0.24 -4.07
CA ILE A 33 -2.04 -0.08 -4.77
C ILE A 33 -2.15 -0.59 -6.22
N GLN A 34 -2.76 -1.76 -6.41
CA GLN A 34 -3.03 -2.36 -7.73
C GLN A 34 -3.95 -1.48 -8.56
N LYS A 35 -5.06 -1.02 -7.98
CA LYS A 35 -6.03 -0.15 -8.65
C LYS A 35 -5.41 1.13 -9.18
N ARG A 36 -4.40 1.67 -8.47
CA ARG A 36 -3.68 2.90 -8.85
C ARG A 36 -2.41 2.66 -9.69
N ALA A 37 -2.12 1.40 -10.04
CA ALA A 37 -0.92 1.00 -10.77
C ALA A 37 0.42 1.45 -10.11
N LEU A 38 0.45 1.57 -8.78
CA LEU A 38 1.62 2.05 -8.03
C LEU A 38 2.70 0.97 -7.82
N GLU A 39 2.46 -0.26 -8.29
CA GLU A 39 3.40 -1.38 -8.17
C GLU A 39 4.75 -1.06 -8.84
N SER A 40 4.73 -0.28 -9.93
CA SER A 40 5.91 0.13 -10.69
C SER A 40 6.75 1.22 -9.99
N ILE A 41 6.14 2.02 -9.11
CA ILE A 41 6.81 3.15 -8.43
C ILE A 41 7.87 2.65 -7.42
N LYS A 42 7.75 1.40 -6.95
CA LYS A 42 8.79 0.78 -6.10
C LYS A 42 10.09 0.42 -6.84
N LEU A 43 10.10 0.42 -8.17
CA LEU A 43 11.25 -0.07 -8.98
C LEU A 43 12.19 1.03 -9.49
N SER A 44 11.82 2.31 -9.40
CA SER A 44 12.74 3.42 -9.68
C SER A 44 13.48 3.79 -8.39
N SER A 45 14.56 3.06 -8.11
CA SER A 45 15.64 3.50 -7.20
C SER A 45 16.62 4.39 -7.94
#